data_AF-A0A2E0Y486-F1
#
_entry.id   AF-A0A2E0Y486-F1
#
_cell.length_a   1.000
_cell.length_b   1.000
_cell.length_c   1.000
_cell.angle_alpha   90.00
_cell.angle_beta   90.00
_cell.angle_gamma   90.00
#
_symmetry.space_group_name_H-M   'P 1'
#
loop_
_entity.id
_entity.type
_entity.pdbx_description
1 polymer ?
#
loop_
_entity_poly.entity_id
_entity_poly.type
_entity_poly.pdbx_seq_one_letter_code
_entity_poly.pdbx_strand_id
1 'polypeptide(L)'
;MAKQILVEVKSSEVASKSGTSARSGKPYHIREQSAYAVFPGKAYPVEIKFSLGDDQAPYEPGLYEIGPDSFFVGNFGQLMIGKLQLEPTTKAANVATVGGKA
;
A
#
# COMPACT_ATOMS: atom_id res chain seq x y z
N MET A 1 0.43 23.38 9.22
CA MET A 1 0.37 21.91 9.41
C MET A 1 0.07 21.28 8.07
N ALA A 2 0.96 20.45 7.55
CA ALA A 2 0.72 19.73 6.29
C ALA A 2 -0.37 18.67 6.51
N LYS A 3 -1.34 18.59 5.60
CA LYS A 3 -2.38 17.57 5.62
C LYS A 3 -1.90 16.38 4.78
N GLN A 4 -1.74 15.23 5.40
CA GLN A 4 -1.26 14.01 4.74
C GLN A 4 -2.38 12.97 4.67
N ILE A 5 -2.40 12.19 3.58
CA ILE A 5 -3.26 11.01 3.47
C ILE A 5 -2.50 9.86 4.13
N LEU A 6 -3.12 9.21 5.11
CA LEU A 6 -2.56 8.02 5.75
C LEU A 6 -3.25 6.77 5.22
N VAL A 7 -2.54 5.67 5.24
CA VAL A 7 -3.05 4.35 4.91
C VAL A 7 -2.90 3.46 6.14
N GLU A 8 -4.00 2.98 6.68
CA GLU A 8 -4.02 2.06 7.80
C GLU A 8 -4.20 0.63 7.30
N VAL A 9 -3.18 -0.19 7.49
CA VAL A 9 -3.25 -1.64 7.24
C VAL A 9 -3.73 -2.30 8.52
N LYS A 10 -4.82 -3.07 8.44
CA LYS A 10 -5.39 -3.79 9.60
C LYS A 10 -4.97 -5.25 9.68
N SER A 11 -4.63 -5.86 8.55
CA SER A 11 -4.24 -7.26 8.45
C SER A 11 -3.19 -7.43 7.33
N SER A 12 -2.23 -8.33 7.55
CA SER A 12 -1.25 -8.77 6.54
C SER A 12 -1.79 -9.88 5.62
N GLU A 13 -3.09 -10.19 5.71
CA GLU A 13 -3.76 -11.12 4.81
C GLU A 13 -3.71 -10.67 3.34
N VAL A 14 -3.34 -11.60 2.46
CA VAL A 14 -3.25 -11.37 1.02
C VAL A 14 -4.24 -12.27 0.29
N ALA A 15 -5.12 -11.64 -0.49
CA ALA A 15 -5.97 -12.33 -1.43
C ALA A 15 -5.20 -12.56 -2.74
N SER A 16 -4.96 -13.82 -3.11
CA SER A 16 -4.31 -14.17 -4.38
C SER A 16 -5.34 -14.64 -5.41
N LYS A 17 -5.20 -14.16 -6.65
CA LYS A 17 -5.94 -14.63 -7.82
C LYS A 17 -4.94 -15.01 -8.90
N SER A 18 -5.04 -16.24 -9.41
CA SER A 18 -4.19 -16.72 -10.49
C SER A 18 -5.03 -17.26 -11.64
N GLY A 19 -4.53 -17.13 -12.86
CA GLY A 19 -5.18 -17.69 -14.04
C GLY A 19 -4.36 -17.49 -15.30
N THR A 20 -4.93 -17.86 -16.44
CA THR A 20 -4.34 -17.60 -17.76
C THR A 20 -5.13 -16.48 -18.43
N SER A 21 -4.44 -15.44 -18.88
CA SER A 21 -5.09 -14.32 -19.57
C SER A 21 -5.69 -14.81 -20.89
N ALA A 22 -7.00 -14.65 -21.06
CA ALA A 22 -7.68 -14.98 -22.30
C ALA A 22 -7.20 -14.13 -23.49
N ARG A 23 -6.64 -12.94 -23.23
CA ARG A 23 -6.15 -12.02 -24.27
C ARG A 23 -4.73 -12.35 -24.73
N SER A 24 -3.83 -12.68 -23.81
CA SER A 24 -2.40 -12.87 -24.13
C SER A 24 -1.92 -14.31 -24.04
N GLY A 25 -2.74 -15.23 -23.51
CA GLY A 25 -2.35 -16.61 -23.23
C GLY A 25 -1.33 -16.76 -22.10
N LYS A 26 -0.91 -15.66 -21.45
CA LYS A 26 0.11 -15.68 -20.41
C LYS A 26 -0.51 -15.98 -19.04
N PRO A 27 0.16 -16.76 -18.18
CA PRO A 27 -0.24 -16.91 -16.79
C PRO A 27 -0.11 -15.57 -16.07
N TYR A 28 -1.04 -15.28 -15.19
CA TYR A 28 -1.00 -14.14 -14.28
C TYR A 28 -1.18 -14.61 -12.84
N HIS A 29 -0.52 -13.90 -11.93
CA HIS A 29 -0.73 -13.99 -10.50
C HIS A 29 -0.96 -12.56 -10.01
N ILE A 30 -2.09 -12.30 -9.37
CA ILE A 30 -2.41 -11.02 -8.77
C ILE A 30 -2.53 -11.25 -7.27
N ARG A 31 -1.72 -10.54 -6.49
CA ARG A 31 -1.76 -10.54 -5.04
C ARG A 31 -2.35 -9.21 -4.59
N GLU A 32 -3.44 -9.22 -3.83
CA GLU A 32 -4.14 -8.02 -3.37
C GLU A 32 -4.18 -7.98 -1.84
N GLN A 33 -4.05 -6.80 -1.27
CA GLN A 33 -4.21 -6.54 0.16
C GLN A 33 -5.22 -5.41 0.37
N SER A 34 -5.98 -5.50 1.46
CA SER A 34 -6.93 -4.45 1.89
C SER A 34 -6.29 -3.55 2.94
N ALA A 35 -6.60 -2.25 2.87
CA ALA A 35 -6.26 -1.24 3.87
C ALA A 35 -7.33 -0.15 3.93
N TYR A 36 -7.16 0.83 4.80
CA TYR A 36 -8.07 1.97 4.95
C TYR A 36 -7.35 3.29 4.70
N ALA A 37 -7.82 4.06 3.73
CA ALA A 37 -7.33 5.40 3.46
C ALA A 37 -7.99 6.42 4.40
N VAL A 38 -7.17 7.15 5.15
CA VAL A 38 -7.57 8.23 6.07
C VAL A 38 -7.34 9.56 5.38
N PHE A 39 -8.41 10.16 4.87
CA PHE A 39 -8.36 11.45 4.18
C PHE A 39 -8.57 12.61 5.15
N PRO A 40 -7.74 13.67 5.08
CA PRO A 40 -7.95 14.88 5.86
C PRO A 40 -9.34 15.49 5.63
N GLY A 41 -10.10 15.69 6.71
CA GLY A 41 -11.46 16.26 6.64
C GLY A 41 -12.57 15.26 6.32
N LYS A 42 -12.28 13.96 6.17
CA LYS A 42 -13.28 12.90 6.18
C LYS A 42 -13.41 12.34 7.59
N ALA A 43 -14.64 12.05 8.01
CA ALA A 43 -14.93 11.54 9.34
C ALA A 43 -14.51 10.07 9.51
N TYR A 44 -14.54 9.29 8.44
CA TYR A 44 -14.27 7.85 8.48
C TYR A 44 -13.23 7.46 7.42
N PRO A 45 -12.35 6.49 7.74
CA PRO A 45 -11.48 5.87 6.75
C PRO A 45 -12.28 5.13 5.68
N VAL A 46 -11.73 5.06 4.46
CA VAL A 46 -12.35 4.38 3.31
C VAL A 46 -11.54 3.13 2.99
N GLU A 47 -12.19 1.97 2.87
CA GLU A 47 -11.51 0.74 2.47
C GLU A 47 -10.95 0.88 1.05
N ILE A 48 -9.69 0.50 0.88
CA ILE A 48 -8.98 0.43 -0.39
C ILE A 48 -8.37 -0.95 -0.56
N LYS A 49 -8.21 -1.36 -1.82
CA LYS A 49 -7.47 -2.57 -2.20
C LYS A 49 -6.33 -2.16 -3.11
N PHE A 50 -5.17 -2.76 -2.91
CA PHE A 50 -4.01 -2.50 -3.73
C PHE A 50 -3.25 -3.80 -4.01
N SER A 51 -2.59 -3.85 -5.16
CA SER A 51 -1.84 -5.03 -5.58
C SER A 51 -0.42 -5.00 -5.05
N LEU A 52 0.02 -6.13 -4.50
CA LEU A 52 1.40 -6.38 -4.14
C LEU A 52 2.20 -6.83 -5.36
N GLY A 53 3.51 -6.60 -5.35
CA GLY A 53 4.41 -7.24 -6.30
C GLY A 53 4.52 -8.74 -6.06
N ASP A 54 4.95 -9.48 -7.08
CA ASP A 54 5.09 -10.94 -7.01
C ASP A 54 5.97 -11.35 -5.82
N ASP A 55 7.13 -10.71 -5.66
CA ASP A 55 8.08 -10.97 -4.56
C ASP A 55 7.96 -9.99 -3.38
N GLN A 56 6.93 -9.12 -3.39
CA GLN A 56 6.75 -8.14 -2.33
C GLN A 56 6.15 -8.79 -1.09
N ALA A 57 6.79 -8.58 0.06
CA ALA A 57 6.21 -8.96 1.34
C ALA A 57 4.89 -8.18 1.58
N PRO A 58 3.85 -8.79 2.17
CA PRO A 58 2.66 -8.06 2.59
C PRO A 58 3.03 -6.94 3.55
N TYR A 59 2.26 -5.86 3.54
CA TYR A 59 2.43 -4.83 4.57
C TYR A 59 1.89 -5.34 5.89
N GLU A 60 2.64 -5.13 6.96
CA GLU A 60 2.20 -5.47 8.31
C GLU A 60 1.12 -4.49 8.80
N PRO A 61 0.31 -4.87 9.80
CA PRO A 61 -0.65 -3.95 10.39
C PRO A 61 0.03 -2.70 10.95
N GLY A 62 -0.44 -1.52 10.55
CA GLY A 62 0.20 -0.26 10.92
C GLY A 62 -0.31 0.95 10.13
N LEU A 63 0.23 2.12 10.47
CA LEU A 63 -0.03 3.38 9.77
C LEU A 63 1.13 3.71 8.84
N TYR A 64 0.78 3.93 7.58
CA TYR A 64 1.69 4.20 6.49
C TYR A 64 1.37 5.51 5.79
N GLU A 65 2.37 6.08 5.15
CA GLU A 65 2.26 7.16 4.18
C GLU A 65 2.39 6.59 2.77
N ILE A 66 1.82 7.31 1.80
CA ILE A 66 1.97 6.94 0.38
C ILE A 66 3.36 7.37 -0.08
N GLY A 67 4.19 6.40 -0.45
CA GLY A 67 5.54 6.66 -0.95
C GLY A 67 5.53 7.38 -2.31
N PRO A 68 6.55 8.17 -2.63
CA PRO A 68 6.63 8.98 -3.84
C PRO A 68 6.59 8.15 -5.13
N ASP A 69 7.08 6.92 -5.09
CA ASP A 69 7.08 5.97 -6.21
C ASP A 69 5.67 5.50 -6.61
N SER A 70 4.66 5.79 -5.80
CA SER A 70 3.26 5.53 -6.14
C SER A 70 2.73 6.47 -7.22
N PHE A 71 3.37 7.63 -7.39
CA PHE A 71 2.90 8.68 -8.26
C PHE A 71 3.61 8.65 -9.61
N PHE A 72 2.85 8.83 -10.68
CA PHE A 72 3.39 8.95 -12.03
C PHE A 72 2.60 10.01 -12.81
N VAL A 73 3.20 10.52 -13.88
CA VAL A 73 2.55 11.46 -14.79
C VAL A 73 1.92 10.66 -15.94
N GLY A 74 0.60 10.70 -16.05
CA GLY A 74 -0.13 10.03 -17.12
C GLY A 74 0.03 10.72 -18.49
N ASN A 75 -0.53 10.10 -19.53
CA ASN A 75 -0.37 10.53 -20.93
C ASN A 75 -0.81 11.98 -21.23
N PHE A 76 -1.63 12.58 -20.36
CA PHE A 76 -2.13 13.96 -20.50
C PHE A 76 -1.48 14.93 -19.50
N GLY A 77 -0.35 14.57 -18.89
CA GLY A 77 0.34 15.41 -17.91
C GLY A 77 -0.33 15.44 -16.53
N GLN A 78 -1.33 14.59 -16.29
CA GLN A 78 -2.03 14.51 -15.01
C GLN A 78 -1.23 13.66 -14.01
N LEU A 79 -1.13 14.12 -12.77
CA LEU A 79 -0.59 13.32 -11.67
C LEU A 79 -1.58 12.20 -11.33
N MET A 80 -1.13 10.96 -11.44
CA MET A 80 -1.92 9.75 -11.19
C MET A 80 -1.22 8.86 -10.17
N ILE A 81 -2.01 8.02 -9.50
CA ILE A 81 -1.51 6.97 -8.62
C ILE A 81 -1.50 5.67 -9.41
N GLY A 82 -0.35 5.01 -9.46
CA GLY A 82 -0.15 3.73 -10.12
C GLY A 82 -0.19 2.59 -9.10
N LYS A 83 0.91 1.84 -9.03
CA LYS A 83 1.06 0.82 -7.99
C LYS A 83 1.34 1.50 -6.65
N LEU A 84 0.48 1.24 -5.67
CA LEU A 84 0.62 1.84 -4.36
C LEU A 84 1.83 1.24 -3.62
N GLN A 85 2.79 2.09 -3.28
CA GLN A 85 3.91 1.79 -2.40
C GLN A 85 3.74 2.56 -1.10
N LEU A 86 3.86 1.87 0.02
CA LEU A 86 3.62 2.42 1.34
C LEU A 86 4.93 2.50 2.10
N GLU A 87 5.16 3.66 2.72
CA GLU A 87 6.30 3.87 3.59
C GLU A 87 5.81 3.95 5.05
N PRO A 88 6.52 3.32 6.00
CA PRO A 88 6.13 3.41 7.40
C PRO A 88 6.16 4.88 7.83
N THR A 89 5.10 5.34 8.48
CA THR A 89 5.13 6.70 9.02
C THR A 89 6.28 6.80 10.02
N THR A 90 7.11 7.83 9.90
CA THR A 90 8.17 8.14 10.90
C THR A 90 7.59 8.35 12.29
N LYS A 91 6.28 8.57 12.40
CA LYS A 91 5.52 8.63 13.66
C LYS A 91 5.44 7.27 14.40
N ALA A 92 5.76 6.15 13.77
CA ALA A 92 5.78 4.81 14.38
C ALA A 92 7.18 4.19 14.55
N ALA A 93 8.26 4.88 14.15
CA ALA A 93 9.61 4.31 14.10
C ALA A 93 10.39 4.28 15.44
N ASN A 94 9.71 4.32 16.59
CA ASN A 94 10.38 4.30 17.92
C ASN A 94 10.14 3.02 18.74
N VAL A 95 9.70 1.91 18.15
CA VAL A 95 9.46 0.65 18.89
C VAL A 95 10.29 -0.57 18.43
N ALA A 96 11.31 -0.38 17.59
CA ALA A 96 12.18 -1.49 17.15
C ALA A 96 13.68 -1.31 17.49
N THR A 97 14.00 -0.64 18.60
CA THR A 97 15.38 -0.65 19.15
C THR A 97 15.40 -0.76 20.67
N VAL A 98 14.84 -1.84 21.22
CA VAL A 98 15.25 -2.33 22.55
C VAL A 98 15.14 -3.86 22.53
N GLY A 99 16.24 -4.54 22.20
CA GLY A 99 16.27 -6.00 22.21
C GLY A 99 17.60 -6.59 21.77
N GLY A 100 18.68 -6.27 22.47
CA GLY A 100 20.01 -6.85 22.19
C GLY A 100 21.10 -6.37 23.14
N LYS A 101 20.86 -6.49 24.46
CA LYS A 101 21.93 -6.46 25.48
C LYS A 101 22.25 -7.90 25.88
N ALA A 102 23.50 -8.31 25.70
CA ALA A 102 24.41 -8.85 26.74
C ALA A 102 25.63 -9.47 26.04
#